data_AF-A0A941RH72-F1
#
_entry.id   AF-A0A941RH72-F1
#
_cell.length_a   1.000
_cell.length_b   1.000
_cell.length_c   1.000
_cell.angle_alpha   90.00
_cell.angle_beta   90.00
_cell.angle_gamma   90.00
#
_symmetry.space_group_name_H-M   'P 1'
#
loop_
_entity.id
_entity.type
_entity.pdbx_description
1 polymer ?
#
loop_
_entity_poly.entity_id
_entity_poly.type
_entity_poly.pdbx_seq_one_letter_code
_entity_poly.pdbx_strand_id
1 'polypeptide(L)'
;MLRKILWILCLRLLPFQVIFALDEHNEYTHSDEALRLRASQLPQAKSVVALEADVFSLRVSTGSAVCIGPGEFLTNAHCVQPWITKNGKLKYPLYIQPKGQERQTITEIYMHEKY
;
A
#
# COMPACT_ATOMS: atom_id res chain seq x y z
N MET A 1 9.04 27.51 24.68
CA MET A 1 9.41 27.17 23.28
C MET A 1 9.40 25.67 22.97
N LEU A 2 9.69 24.77 23.92
CA LEU A 2 9.64 23.31 23.74
C LEU A 2 8.31 22.76 23.17
N ARG A 3 7.15 23.29 23.63
CA ARG A 3 5.82 22.84 23.19
C ARG A 3 5.54 23.05 21.69
N LYS A 4 6.16 24.04 21.04
CA LYS A 4 5.97 24.32 19.61
C LYS A 4 6.78 23.38 18.72
N ILE A 5 7.97 22.99 19.15
CA ILE A 5 8.81 22.02 18.44
C ILE A 5 8.19 20.61 18.51
N LEU A 6 7.63 20.25 19.66
CA LEU A 6 6.93 18.97 19.84
C LEU A 6 5.74 18.84 18.88
N TRP A 7 4.96 19.92 18.70
CA TRP A 7 3.83 19.95 17.76
C TRP A 7 4.27 19.80 16.29
N ILE A 8 5.39 20.44 15.89
CA ILE A 8 5.93 20.34 14.53
C ILE A 8 6.51 18.93 14.27
N LEU A 9 7.10 18.28 15.29
CA LEU A 9 7.49 16.87 15.20
C LEU A 9 6.25 15.96 15.11
N CYS A 10 5.25 16.15 15.96
CA CYS A 10 4.02 15.35 15.96
C CYS A 10 3.21 15.48 14.66
N LEU A 11 3.20 16.65 14.02
CA LEU A 11 2.51 16.83 12.73
C LEU A 11 3.19 16.11 11.56
N ARG A 12 4.49 15.81 11.66
CA ARG A 12 5.22 14.99 10.68
C ARG A 12 5.12 13.48 10.96
N LEU A 13 4.49 13.08 12.07
CA LEU A 13 4.54 11.72 12.62
C LEU A 13 3.26 10.90 12.45
N LEU A 14 2.28 11.37 11.67
CA LEU A 14 1.21 10.48 11.18
C LEU A 14 1.61 10.03 9.79
N PRO A 15 2.28 8.87 9.64
CA PRO A 15 2.53 8.31 8.33
C PRO A 15 1.18 7.87 7.76
N PHE A 16 0.55 8.73 6.97
CA PHE A 16 -0.56 8.33 6.13
C PHE A 16 0.00 7.39 5.07
N GLN A 17 -0.37 6.11 5.17
CA GLN A 17 0.08 5.08 4.25
C GLN A 17 -1.05 4.84 3.25
N VAL A 18 -0.80 5.23 2.02
CA VAL A 18 -1.78 5.21 0.95
C VAL A 18 -1.38 4.17 -0.09
N ILE A 19 -2.33 3.32 -0.45
CA ILE A 19 -2.18 2.38 -1.56
C ILE A 19 -3.01 2.85 -2.75
N PHE A 20 -2.36 2.94 -3.91
CA PHE A 20 -2.98 3.06 -5.22
C PHE A 20 -3.02 1.67 -5.85
N ALA A 21 -4.23 1.21 -6.19
CA ALA A 21 -4.46 -0.13 -6.70
C ALA A 21 -4.96 -0.06 -8.15
N LEU A 22 -4.19 -0.64 -9.07
CA LEU A 22 -4.41 -0.56 -10.51
C LEU A 22 -4.18 -1.93 -11.18
N ASP A 23 -5.21 -2.46 -11.83
CA ASP A 23 -5.06 -3.53 -12.81
C ASP A 23 -5.39 -2.97 -14.19
N GLU A 24 -4.47 -3.10 -15.15
CA GLU A 24 -4.79 -2.90 -16.57
C GLU A 24 -5.24 -4.24 -17.15
N HIS A 25 -6.18 -4.24 -18.11
CA HIS A 25 -6.77 -5.44 -18.74
C HIS A 25 -5.78 -6.27 -19.57
N ASN A 26 -4.74 -6.82 -18.93
CA ASN A 26 -3.85 -7.81 -19.52
C ASN A 26 -3.60 -8.89 -18.48
N GLU A 27 -3.88 -10.14 -18.82
CA GLU A 27 -3.66 -11.33 -17.97
C GLU A 27 -2.20 -11.46 -17.47
N TYR A 28 -1.27 -10.69 -18.05
CA TYR A 28 0.13 -10.59 -17.67
C TYR A 28 0.42 -9.56 -16.56
N THR A 29 -0.58 -8.82 -16.05
CA THR A 29 -0.39 -7.76 -15.03
C THR A 29 -0.33 -8.25 -13.58
N HIS A 30 -0.52 -9.55 -13.34
CA HIS A 30 -0.62 -10.10 -11.99
C HIS A 30 0.73 -10.46 -11.34
N SER A 31 1.85 -10.40 -12.07
CA SER A 31 3.16 -10.72 -11.51
C SER A 31 3.83 -9.52 -10.83
N ASP A 32 4.69 -9.82 -9.85
CA ASP A 32 5.57 -8.83 -9.21
C ASP A 32 6.46 -8.11 -10.24
N GLU A 33 6.82 -8.78 -11.33
CA GLU A 33 7.63 -8.23 -12.43
C GLU A 33 6.85 -7.17 -13.21
N ALA A 34 5.58 -7.43 -13.52
CA ALA A 34 4.71 -6.45 -14.18
C ALA A 34 4.42 -5.24 -13.28
N LEU A 35 4.29 -5.45 -11.97
CA LEU A 35 4.18 -4.37 -10.99
C LEU A 35 5.46 -3.52 -10.96
N ARG A 36 6.63 -4.15 -10.90
CA ARG A 36 7.93 -3.45 -10.96
C ARG A 36 8.12 -2.69 -12.26
N LEU A 37 7.75 -3.27 -13.40
CA LEU A 37 7.85 -2.63 -14.70
C LEU A 37 6.99 -1.37 -14.78
N ARG A 38 5.73 -1.43 -14.31
CA ARG A 38 4.86 -0.25 -14.24
C ARG A 38 5.40 0.81 -13.30
N ALA A 39 5.82 0.40 -12.10
CA ALA A 39 6.42 1.30 -11.15
C ALA A 39 7.73 1.92 -11.68
N SER A 40 8.51 1.21 -12.51
CA SER A 40 9.74 1.75 -13.10
C SER A 40 9.52 2.96 -14.02
N GLN A 41 8.31 3.14 -14.54
CA GLN A 41 7.92 4.32 -15.30
C GLN A 41 7.68 5.54 -14.40
N LEU A 42 7.54 5.32 -13.08
CA LEU A 42 7.41 6.37 -12.09
C LEU A 42 8.81 6.77 -11.58
N PRO A 43 9.22 8.04 -11.70
CA PRO A 43 10.56 8.49 -11.32
C PRO A 43 10.87 8.34 -9.81
N GLN A 44 9.85 8.03 -9.00
CA GLN A 44 9.91 7.96 -7.55
C GLN A 44 9.87 6.52 -7.01
N ALA A 45 9.81 5.50 -7.88
CA ALA A 45 9.76 4.10 -7.45
C ALA A 45 11.08 3.65 -6.83
N LYS A 46 11.02 3.15 -5.58
CA LYS A 46 12.20 2.81 -4.77
C LYS A 46 12.37 1.32 -4.51
N SER A 47 11.33 0.65 -4.04
CA SER A 47 11.45 -0.73 -3.53
C SER A 47 10.13 -1.47 -3.52
N VAL A 48 10.21 -2.80 -3.68
CA VAL A 48 9.07 -3.70 -3.53
C VAL A 48 8.95 -4.12 -2.07
N VAL A 49 7.74 -4.06 -1.53
CA VAL A 49 7.37 -4.45 -0.17
C VAL A 49 6.26 -5.50 -0.22
N ALA A 50 6.19 -6.36 0.80
CA ALA A 50 5.10 -7.31 0.90
C ALA A 50 3.83 -6.60 1.41
N LEU A 51 2.68 -7.00 0.90
CA LEU A 51 1.36 -6.57 1.34
C LEU A 51 0.70 -7.71 2.12
N GLU A 52 0.23 -7.42 3.33
CA GLU A 52 -0.33 -8.39 4.26
C GLU A 52 -1.70 -7.93 4.78
N ALA A 53 -2.57 -8.88 5.14
CA ALA A 53 -3.82 -8.67 5.86
C ALA A 53 -3.82 -9.48 7.16
N ASP A 54 -4.42 -8.93 8.22
CA ASP A 54 -4.71 -9.69 9.44
C ASP A 54 -6.19 -10.11 9.45
N VAL A 55 -6.45 -11.41 9.27
CA VAL A 55 -7.79 -12.02 9.18
C VAL A 55 -7.98 -12.96 10.35
N PHE A 56 -8.86 -12.62 11.30
CA PHE A 56 -9.08 -13.42 12.53
C PHE A 56 -7.76 -13.79 13.25
N SER A 57 -6.84 -12.82 13.38
CA SER A 57 -5.50 -13.00 13.95
C SER A 57 -4.55 -13.88 13.13
N LEU A 58 -4.95 -14.33 11.93
CA LEU A 58 -4.07 -14.97 10.97
C LEU A 58 -3.48 -13.94 10.01
N ARG A 59 -2.17 -13.99 9.83
CA ARG A 59 -1.48 -13.20 8.81
C ARG A 59 -1.63 -13.86 7.44
N VAL A 60 -2.09 -13.10 6.47
CA VAL A 60 -2.26 -13.55 5.08
C VAL A 60 -1.46 -12.64 4.17
N SER A 61 -0.60 -13.22 3.33
CA SER A 61 0.06 -12.47 2.24
C SER A 61 -0.97 -12.18 1.15
N THR A 62 -1.15 -10.92 0.80
CA THR A 62 -2.12 -10.48 -0.22
C THR A 62 -1.45 -10.12 -1.55
N GLY A 63 -0.12 -9.98 -1.55
CA GLY A 63 0.69 -9.71 -2.73
C GLY A 63 1.87 -8.80 -2.42
N SER A 64 2.25 -8.00 -3.41
CA SER A 64 3.36 -7.05 -3.32
C SER A 64 2.90 -5.64 -3.66
N ALA A 65 3.59 -4.64 -3.11
CA ALA A 65 3.41 -3.24 -3.46
C ALA A 65 4.78 -2.59 -3.74
N VAL A 66 4.81 -1.51 -4.51
CA VAL A 66 6.02 -0.74 -4.78
C VAL A 66 5.91 0.61 -4.10
N CYS A 67 6.90 0.97 -3.29
CA CYS A 67 7.02 2.30 -2.71
C CYS A 67 7.30 3.31 -3.84
N ILE A 68 6.34 4.19 -4.10
CA ILE A 68 6.40 5.23 -5.13
C ILE A 68 6.53 6.64 -4.55
N GLY A 69 6.50 6.78 -3.22
CA GLY A 69 6.61 8.06 -2.55
C GLY A 69 6.68 7.90 -1.04
N PRO A 70 6.84 9.00 -0.28
CA PRO A 70 6.79 8.97 1.18
C PRO A 70 5.38 8.57 1.65
N GLY A 71 5.21 7.30 2.04
CA GLY A 71 3.92 6.77 2.46
C GLY A 71 2.99 6.36 1.32
N GLU A 72 3.48 6.35 0.08
CA GLU A 72 2.67 6.04 -1.12
C GLU A 72 3.14 4.76 -1.78
N PHE A 73 2.19 3.88 -2.09
CA PHE A 73 2.45 2.53 -2.58
C PHE A 73 1.58 2.22 -3.79
N LEU A 74 2.16 1.64 -4.82
CA LEU A 74 1.45 1.12 -5.99
C LEU A 74 1.32 -0.40 -5.87
N THR A 75 0.12 -0.94 -6.05
CA THR A 75 -0.13 -2.39 -6.09
C THR A 75 -1.15 -2.73 -7.17
N ASN A 76 -1.37 -4.02 -7.34
CA ASN A 76 -2.40 -4.54 -8.22
C ASN A 76 -3.78 -4.50 -7.54
N ALA A 77 -4.83 -4.18 -8.29
CA ALA A 77 -6.18 -4.07 -7.73
C ALA A 77 -6.66 -5.39 -7.11
N HIS A 78 -6.39 -6.52 -7.76
CA HIS A 78 -6.73 -7.84 -7.20
C HIS A 78 -6.04 -8.16 -5.86
N CYS A 79 -4.89 -7.55 -5.53
CA CYS A 79 -4.24 -7.74 -4.23
C CYS A 79 -5.02 -7.11 -3.07
N VAL A 80 -5.85 -6.10 -3.34
CA VAL A 80 -6.63 -5.37 -2.33
C VAL A 80 -8.14 -5.66 -2.42
N GLN A 81 -8.66 -6.01 -3.60
CA GLN A 81 -10.10 -6.18 -3.85
C GLN A 81 -10.80 -7.16 -2.87
N PRO A 82 -10.25 -8.34 -2.55
CA PRO A 82 -10.90 -9.26 -1.63
C PRO A 82 -11.07 -8.67 -0.22
N TRP A 83 -10.20 -7.72 0.14
CA TRP A 83 -10.05 -7.13 1.47
C TRP A 83 -10.80 -5.82 1.64
N ILE A 84 -11.45 -5.31 0.59
CA ILE A 84 -12.33 -4.14 0.64
C ILE A 84 -13.80 -4.55 0.50
N THR A 85 -14.67 -3.79 1.13
CA THR A 85 -16.14 -3.88 1.01
C THR A 85 -16.61 -3.21 -0.28
N LYS A 86 -17.86 -3.48 -0.68
CA LYS A 86 -18.50 -2.80 -1.83
C LYS A 86 -18.54 -1.26 -1.70
N ASN A 87 -18.45 -0.75 -0.47
CA ASN A 87 -18.47 0.69 -0.17
C ASN A 87 -17.04 1.27 -0.03
N GLY A 88 -16.00 0.54 -0.47
CA GLY A 88 -14.61 0.97 -0.44
C GLY A 88 -13.93 0.93 0.94
N LYS A 89 -14.63 0.48 2.00
CA LYS A 89 -14.03 0.32 3.34
C LYS A 89 -13.25 -0.99 3.45
N LEU A 90 -12.16 -0.99 4.21
CA LEU A 90 -11.42 -2.21 4.57
C LEU A 90 -12.30 -3.18 5.36
N LYS A 91 -12.37 -4.45 4.93
CA LYS A 91 -12.96 -5.57 5.70
C LYS A 91 -12.05 -5.99 6.84
N TYR A 92 -10.75 -5.97 6.59
CA TYR A 92 -9.68 -6.33 7.52
C TYR A 92 -8.54 -5.30 7.40
N PRO A 93 -7.77 -5.06 8.47
CA PRO A 93 -6.60 -4.20 8.40
C PRO A 93 -5.58 -4.72 7.38
N LEU A 94 -5.07 -3.82 6.54
CA LEU A 94 -3.98 -4.08 5.60
C LEU A 94 -2.68 -3.44 6.08
N TYR A 95 -1.58 -4.11 5.79
CA TYR A 95 -0.24 -3.70 6.20
C TYR A 95 0.74 -3.85 5.06
N ILE A 96 1.73 -2.96 5.03
CA ILE A 96 2.95 -3.16 4.27
C ILE A 96 4.07 -3.63 5.20
N GLN A 97 4.90 -4.51 4.69
CA GLN A 97 6.06 -5.06 5.39
C GLN A 97 7.33 -4.71 4.60
N PRO A 98 7.96 -3.55 4.88
CA PRO A 98 9.27 -3.24 4.33
C PRO A 98 10.31 -4.22 4.89
N LYS A 99 11.30 -4.58 4.07
CA LYS A 99 12.34 -5.55 4.48
C LYS A 99 13.14 -5.00 5.66
N GLY A 100 13.15 -5.73 6.77
CA GLY A 100 13.91 -5.38 7.98
C GLY A 100 13.36 -4.19 8.78
N GLN A 101 12.09 -3.80 8.56
CA GLN A 101 11.40 -2.76 9.33
C GLN A 101 10.11 -3.30 9.95
N GLU A 102 9.52 -2.56 10.88
CA GLU A 102 8.20 -2.89 11.41
C GLU A 102 7.11 -2.72 10.34
N ARG A 103 6.01 -3.48 10.52
CA ARG A 103 4.81 -3.36 9.68
C ARG A 103 4.21 -1.98 9.82
N GLN A 104 3.74 -1.44 8.70
CA GLN A 104 3.05 -0.15 8.67
C GLN A 104 1.62 -0.37 8.20
N THR A 105 0.67 0.22 8.93
CA THR A 105 -0.77 0.06 8.65
C THR A 105 -1.15 0.92 7.47
N ILE A 106 -1.90 0.37 6.52
CA ILE A 106 -2.50 1.12 5.42
C ILE A 106 -3.72 1.86 5.93
N THR A 107 -3.75 3.18 5.71
CA THR A 107 -4.82 4.06 6.17
C THR A 107 -5.84 4.32 5.08
N GLU A 108 -5.40 4.41 3.82
CA GLU A 108 -6.26 4.72 2.68
C GLU A 108 -5.92 3.85 1.46
N ILE A 109 -6.96 3.54 0.68
CA ILE A 109 -6.84 2.76 -0.56
C ILE A 109 -7.61 3.49 -1.65
N TYR A 110 -6.92 3.83 -2.72
CA TYR A 110 -7.50 4.38 -3.94
C TYR A 110 -7.44 3.28 -4.99
N MET A 111 -8.61 2.74 -5.34
CA MET A 111 -8.76 1.79 -6.42
C MET A 111 -9.17 2.53 -7.68
N HIS A 112 -8.49 2.27 -8.80
CA HIS A 112 -8.80 2.91 -10.06
C HIS A 112 -10.21 2.51 -10.58
N GLU A 113 -10.96 3.45 -11.14
CA GLU A 113 -12.39 3.28 -11.51
C GLU A 113 -12.66 2.20 -12.57
N LYS A 114 -11.65 1.84 -13.36
CA LYS A 114 -11.75 0.79 -14.40
C LYS A 114 -11.61 -0.64 -13.86
N TYR A 115 -11.70 -0.82 -12.54
CA TYR A 115 -11.75 -2.10 -11.85
C TYR A 115 -13.12 -2.38 -11.24
#